data_AF-A0A7S1NNJ1-F1
#
_entry.id   AF-A0A7S1NNJ1-F1
#
_cell.length_a   1.000
_cell.length_b   1.000
_cell.length_c   1.000
_cell.angle_alpha   90.00
_cell.angle_beta   90.00
_cell.angle_gamma   90.00
#
_symmetry.space_group_name_H-M   'P 1'
#
loop_
_entity.id
_entity.type
_entity.pdbx_description
1 polymer ?
#
loop_
_entity_poly.entity_id
_entity_poly.type
_entity_poly.pdbx_seq_one_letter_code
_entity_poly.pdbx_strand_id
1 'polypeptide(L)'
;VLIGIFWVLRLEVRVPHETSLTMAIGIGIAGLARLCDSYQYTTYSALIFNQSLFESLIVPTVMIGFGYNNRWRMFSLNKYSILTYSVLSIVVNFSIFTSCMYGILKSAPGILPGINPNDDVQILWTCLFMGTIVTAVEPAAMISYMYEKYRMFSE
;
A
#
# COMPACT_ATOMS: atom_id res chain seq x y z
N VAL A 1 6.97 -22.05 14.89
CA VAL A 1 6.65 -21.62 13.50
C VAL A 1 5.80 -22.67 12.77
N LEU A 2 6.23 -23.93 12.65
CA LEU A 2 5.47 -24.99 11.97
C LEU A 2 4.10 -25.32 12.59
N ILE A 3 3.98 -25.24 13.92
CA ILE A 3 2.70 -25.50 14.63
C ILE A 3 1.67 -24.36 14.40
N GLY A 4 2.14 -23.12 14.21
CA GLY A 4 1.27 -21.98 13.92
C GLY A 4 0.71 -22.02 12.49
N ILE A 5 1.53 -22.43 11.52
CA ILE A 5 1.13 -22.59 10.12
C ILE A 5 0.08 -23.70 9.98
N PHE A 6 0.24 -24.80 10.74
CA PHE A 6 -0.71 -25.92 10.71
C PHE A 6 -2.08 -25.55 11.30
N TRP A 7 -2.12 -24.67 12.30
CA TRP A 7 -3.39 -24.18 12.87
C TRP A 7 -4.08 -23.15 11.98
N VAL A 8 -3.33 -22.32 11.25
CA VAL A 8 -3.88 -21.39 10.24
C VAL A 8 -4.54 -22.16 9.09
N LEU A 9 -4.01 -23.31 8.70
CA LEU A 9 -4.56 -24.16 7.63
C LEU A 9 -5.82 -24.94 8.03
N ARG A 10 -6.14 -25.06 9.33
CA ARG A 10 -7.27 -25.87 9.84
C ARG A 10 -8.52 -25.05 10.14
N LEU A 11 -8.40 -23.74 10.15
CA LEU A 11 -9.53 -22.83 10.16
C LEU A 11 -9.92 -22.60 8.69
N GLU A 12 -11.20 -22.68 8.36
CA GLU A 12 -11.77 -22.21 7.09
C GLU A 12 -11.64 -20.67 7.01
N VAL A 13 -10.41 -20.16 7.13
CA VAL A 13 -10.11 -18.73 7.09
C VAL A 13 -10.22 -18.34 5.63
N ARG A 14 -11.29 -17.60 5.34
CA ARG A 14 -11.40 -16.74 4.17
C ARG A 14 -10.03 -16.09 3.93
N VAL A 15 -9.32 -16.57 2.90
CA VAL A 15 -7.89 -16.34 2.72
C VAL A 15 -7.63 -14.83 2.80
N PRO A 16 -6.70 -14.36 3.65
CA PRO A 16 -6.39 -12.95 3.71
C PRO A 16 -5.91 -12.51 2.32
N HIS A 17 -6.41 -11.37 1.85
CA HIS A 17 -6.16 -10.83 0.50
C HIS A 17 -4.67 -10.97 0.14
N GLU A 18 -4.33 -11.41 -1.08
CA GLU A 18 -2.97 -11.81 -1.49
C GLU A 18 -1.87 -10.82 -1.05
N THR A 19 -2.18 -9.52 -1.07
CA THR A 19 -1.33 -8.41 -0.60
C THR A 19 -0.93 -8.49 0.87
N SER A 20 -1.83 -8.91 1.77
CA SER A 20 -1.54 -9.04 3.20
C SER A 20 -0.65 -10.25 3.50
N LEU A 21 -0.83 -11.32 2.73
CA LEU A 21 -0.01 -12.53 2.85
C LEU A 21 1.40 -12.29 2.33
N THR A 22 1.55 -11.62 1.17
CA THR A 22 2.87 -11.25 0.64
C THR A 22 3.61 -10.29 1.57
N MET A 23 2.90 -9.34 2.19
CA MET A 23 3.48 -8.44 3.20
C MET A 23 3.96 -9.21 4.44
N ALA A 24 3.15 -10.14 4.96
CA ALA A 24 3.52 -10.97 6.11
C ALA A 24 4.74 -11.87 5.80
N ILE A 25 4.78 -12.48 4.62
CA ILE A 25 5.94 -13.26 4.16
C ILE A 25 7.18 -12.37 4.04
N GLY A 26 7.04 -11.19 3.43
CA GLY A 26 8.14 -10.24 3.27
C GLY A 26 8.75 -9.81 4.61
N ILE A 27 7.90 -9.46 5.58
CA ILE A 27 8.33 -9.14 6.95
C ILE A 27 8.99 -10.36 7.61
N GLY A 28 8.43 -11.56 7.44
CA GLY A 28 8.97 -12.79 7.99
C GLY A 28 10.36 -13.12 7.45
N ILE A 29 10.55 -13.05 6.12
CA ILE A 29 11.84 -13.28 5.47
C ILE A 29 12.86 -12.21 5.89
N ALA A 30 12.47 -10.93 5.88
CA ALA A 30 13.35 -9.84 6.31
C ALA A 30 13.74 -9.98 7.80
N GLY A 31 12.81 -10.38 8.67
CA GLY A 31 13.09 -10.62 10.08
C GLY A 31 14.03 -11.81 10.30
N LEU A 32 13.82 -12.92 9.60
CA LEU A 32 14.68 -14.11 9.66
C LEU A 32 16.07 -13.82 9.10
N ALA A 33 16.15 -13.12 7.97
CA ALA A 33 17.42 -12.67 7.42
C ALA A 33 18.19 -11.85 8.48
N ARG A 34 17.52 -10.94 9.20
CA ARG A 34 18.16 -10.09 10.23
C ARG A 34 18.78 -10.90 11.35
N LEU A 35 18.09 -11.96 11.75
CA LEU A 35 18.54 -12.84 12.82
C LEU A 35 19.69 -13.73 12.36
N CYS A 36 19.70 -14.16 11.09
CA CYS A 36 20.77 -14.98 10.52
C CYS A 36 22.03 -14.17 10.16
N ASP A 37 21.90 -12.89 9.77
CA ASP A 37 23.02 -12.09 9.24
C ASP A 37 23.85 -11.34 10.30
N SER A 38 23.86 -11.82 11.55
CA SER A 38 24.66 -11.23 12.63
C SER A 38 26.18 -11.28 12.41
N TYR A 39 26.67 -11.82 11.28
CA TYR A 39 28.09 -12.00 10.98
C TYR A 39 28.56 -11.48 9.60
N GLN A 40 27.68 -11.08 8.66
CA GLN A 40 28.12 -10.78 7.29
C GLN A 40 27.32 -9.66 6.58
N TYR A 41 27.58 -8.41 7.01
CA TYR A 41 26.99 -7.15 6.52
C TYR A 41 26.81 -6.96 5.00
N THR A 42 27.52 -7.71 4.14
CA THR A 42 27.48 -7.55 2.68
C THR A 42 26.25 -8.16 2.01
N THR A 43 25.61 -9.17 2.62
CA THR A 43 24.46 -9.87 2.00
C THR A 43 23.15 -9.09 2.21
N TYR A 44 23.04 -8.39 3.34
CA TYR A 44 21.86 -7.62 3.70
C TYR A 44 21.55 -6.46 2.74
N SER A 45 22.57 -5.80 2.20
CA SER A 45 22.38 -4.67 1.27
C SER A 45 21.72 -5.07 -0.05
N ALA A 46 21.88 -6.33 -0.49
CA ALA A 46 21.22 -6.84 -1.68
C ALA A 46 19.74 -7.20 -1.46
N LEU A 47 19.35 -7.46 -0.20
CA LEU A 47 17.96 -7.69 0.21
C LEU A 47 17.20 -6.39 0.53
N ILE A 48 17.91 -5.27 0.68
CA ILE A 48 17.30 -3.96 0.88
C ILE A 48 16.65 -3.51 -0.43
N PHE A 49 15.39 -3.09 -0.31
CA PHE A 49 14.59 -2.58 -1.41
C PHE A 49 15.32 -1.45 -2.17
N ASN A 50 15.62 -1.69 -3.45
CA ASN A 50 16.19 -0.67 -4.31
C ASN A 50 15.07 0.19 -4.91
N GLN A 51 14.79 1.31 -4.23
CA GLN A 51 13.74 2.25 -4.60
C GLN A 51 13.89 2.77 -6.04
N SER A 52 15.11 3.05 -6.49
CA SER A 52 15.34 3.59 -7.84
C SER A 52 14.93 2.62 -8.95
N LEU A 53 15.19 1.31 -8.77
CA LEU A 53 14.77 0.28 -9.72
C LEU A 53 13.27 0.06 -9.66
N PHE A 54 12.68 0.11 -8.46
CA PHE A 54 11.24 -0.02 -8.30
C PHE A 54 10.47 1.11 -9.01
N GLU A 55 10.87 2.36 -8.77
CA GLU A 55 10.22 3.53 -9.36
C GLU A 55 10.43 3.62 -10.87
N SER A 56 11.62 3.27 -11.37
CA SER A 56 11.93 3.39 -12.79
C SER A 56 11.41 2.24 -13.65
N LEU A 57 11.30 1.03 -13.10
CA LEU A 57 11.03 -0.18 -13.90
C LEU A 57 9.73 -0.87 -13.50
N ILE A 58 9.48 -1.03 -12.19
CA ILE A 58 8.33 -1.78 -11.70
C ILE A 58 7.06 -0.94 -11.80
N VAL A 59 7.06 0.29 -11.27
CA VAL A 59 5.88 1.17 -11.26
C VAL A 59 5.34 1.41 -12.68
N PRO A 60 6.15 1.81 -13.69
CA PRO A 60 5.64 2.04 -15.03
C PRO A 60 5.09 0.76 -15.69
N THR A 61 5.79 -0.37 -15.51
CA THR A 61 5.37 -1.65 -16.11
C THR A 61 4.04 -2.11 -15.54
N VAL A 62 3.85 -2.01 -14.22
CA VAL A 62 2.60 -2.35 -13.55
C VAL A 62 1.47 -1.41 -14.00
N MET A 63 1.73 -0.10 -14.07
CA MET A 63 0.75 0.89 -14.49
C MET A 63 0.29 0.67 -15.94
N ILE A 64 1.21 0.33 -16.85
CA ILE A 64 0.87 -0.02 -18.24
C ILE A 64 0.05 -1.31 -18.30
N GLY A 65 0.41 -2.33 -17.51
CA GLY A 65 -0.33 -3.59 -17.44
C GLY A 65 -1.79 -3.39 -17.01
N PHE A 66 -2.03 -2.57 -15.98
CA PHE A 66 -3.39 -2.22 -15.57
C PHE A 66 -4.13 -1.36 -16.60
N GLY A 67 -3.43 -0.42 -17.25
CA GLY A 67 -4.00 0.40 -18.31
C GLY A 67 -4.48 -0.41 -19.51
N TYR A 68 -3.71 -1.43 -19.92
CA TYR A 68 -4.03 -2.27 -21.07
C TYR A 68 -5.21 -3.20 -20.83
N ASN A 69 -5.37 -3.71 -19.60
CA ASN A 69 -6.44 -4.65 -19.25
C ASN A 69 -7.82 -3.96 -19.08
N ASN A 70 -7.87 -2.63 -19.13
CA ASN A 70 -9.12 -1.90 -19.06
C ASN A 70 -9.89 -1.95 -20.40
N ARG A 71 -11.18 -2.29 -20.34
CA ARG A 71 -12.05 -2.26 -21.52
C ARG A 71 -12.32 -0.81 -21.93
N TRP A 72 -11.52 -0.33 -22.90
CA TRP A 72 -11.56 1.04 -23.42
C TRP A 72 -12.97 1.55 -23.73
N ARG A 73 -13.84 0.69 -24.27
CA ARG A 73 -15.24 1.04 -24.59
C ARG A 73 -16.06 1.41 -23.35
N MET A 74 -15.92 0.67 -22.25
CA MET A 74 -16.64 0.96 -21.00
C MET A 74 -16.08 2.21 -20.33
N PHE A 75 -14.76 2.39 -20.37
CA PHE A 75 -14.11 3.59 -19.87
C PHE A 75 -14.57 4.84 -20.62
N SER A 76 -14.63 4.81 -21.96
CA SER A 76 -15.03 5.97 -22.77
C SER A 76 -16.49 6.37 -22.59
N LEU A 77 -17.39 5.44 -22.24
CA LEU A 77 -18.81 5.74 -21.98
C LEU A 77 -19.00 6.46 -20.64
N ASN A 78 -18.20 6.11 -19.64
CA ASN A 78 -18.32 6.62 -18.27
C ASN A 78 -17.18 7.58 -17.85
N LYS A 79 -16.39 8.08 -18.81
CA LYS A 79 -15.15 8.84 -18.56
C LYS A 79 -15.33 10.02 -17.61
N TYR A 80 -16.43 10.77 -17.73
CA TYR A 80 -16.69 11.93 -16.89
C TYR A 80 -16.99 11.53 -15.44
N SER A 81 -17.82 10.51 -15.23
CA SER A 81 -18.10 9.99 -13.89
C SER A 81 -16.83 9.44 -13.24
N ILE A 82 -16.05 8.64 -13.99
CA ILE A 82 -14.78 8.07 -13.48
C ILE A 82 -13.82 9.19 -13.09
N LEU A 83 -13.67 10.22 -13.93
CA LEU A 83 -12.80 11.36 -13.63
C LEU A 83 -13.29 12.13 -12.39
N THR A 84 -14.57 12.47 -12.33
CA THR A 84 -15.14 13.23 -11.20
C THR A 84 -14.99 12.45 -9.90
N TYR A 85 -15.33 11.16 -9.87
CA TYR A 85 -15.17 10.36 -8.65
C TYR A 85 -13.71 10.18 -8.26
N SER A 86 -12.80 10.02 -9.23
CA SER A 86 -11.37 9.89 -8.93
C SER A 86 -10.80 11.17 -8.34
N VAL A 87 -11.06 12.32 -8.97
CA VAL A 87 -10.56 13.62 -8.49
C VAL A 87 -11.21 14.00 -7.16
N LEU A 88 -12.53 13.86 -7.04
CA LEU A 88 -13.25 14.19 -5.81
C LEU A 88 -12.78 13.32 -4.65
N SER A 89 -12.63 12.01 -4.87
CA SER A 89 -12.14 11.08 -3.87
C SER A 89 -10.72 11.43 -3.43
N ILE A 90 -9.81 11.72 -4.37
CA ILE A 90 -8.45 12.14 -4.05
C ILE A 90 -8.48 13.40 -3.18
N VAL A 91 -9.19 14.45 -3.60
CA VAL A 91 -9.23 15.73 -2.86
C VAL A 91 -9.82 15.57 -1.46
N VAL A 92 -10.94 14.86 -1.33
CA VAL A 92 -11.62 14.67 -0.04
C VAL A 92 -10.77 13.81 0.89
N ASN A 93 -10.30 12.65 0.44
CA ASN A 93 -9.49 11.77 1.27
C ASN A 93 -8.16 12.43 1.63
N PHE A 94 -7.54 13.14 0.70
CA PHE A 94 -6.29 13.86 0.93
C PHE A 94 -6.46 14.90 2.03
N SER A 95 -7.52 15.69 1.95
CA SER A 95 -7.82 16.73 2.93
C SER A 95 -8.08 16.14 4.31
N ILE A 96 -8.84 15.05 4.39
CA ILE A 96 -9.17 14.38 5.65
C ILE A 96 -7.90 13.77 6.28
N PHE A 97 -7.15 12.95 5.53
CA PHE A 97 -5.95 12.29 6.05
C PHE A 97 -4.89 13.28 6.49
N THR A 98 -4.64 14.31 5.68
CA THR A 98 -3.67 15.36 6.00
C THR A 98 -4.08 16.11 7.27
N SER A 99 -5.35 16.51 7.38
CA SER A 99 -5.85 17.25 8.53
C SER A 99 -5.83 16.39 9.81
N CYS A 100 -6.20 15.11 9.72
CA CYS A 100 -6.13 14.18 10.83
C CYS A 100 -4.68 13.97 11.29
N MET A 101 -3.73 13.72 10.37
CA MET A 101 -2.33 13.56 10.72
C MET A 101 -1.73 14.83 11.34
N TYR A 102 -2.06 16.00 10.79
CA TYR A 102 -1.63 17.28 11.35
C TYR A 102 -2.15 17.46 12.79
N GLY A 103 -3.42 17.14 13.03
CA GLY A 103 -4.00 17.15 14.37
C GLY A 103 -3.32 16.19 15.34
N ILE A 104 -2.99 14.96 14.90
CA ILE A 104 -2.30 13.96 15.73
C ILE A 104 -0.88 14.43 16.08
N LEU A 105 -0.11 14.89 15.10
CA LEU A 105 1.27 15.34 15.33
C LEU A 105 1.34 16.59 16.21
N LYS A 106 0.34 17.49 16.12
CA LYS A 106 0.26 18.68 16.96
C LYS A 106 -0.22 18.38 18.38
N SER A 107 -1.13 17.42 18.55
CA SER A 107 -1.69 17.05 19.87
C SER A 107 -0.76 16.14 20.69
N ALA A 108 0.10 15.38 20.04
CA ALA A 108 1.05 14.48 20.70
C ALA A 108 2.48 14.70 20.14
N PRO A 109 3.13 15.81 20.53
CA PRO A 109 4.49 16.11 20.10
C PRO A 109 5.44 14.99 20.56
N GLY A 110 6.19 14.43 19.61
CA GLY A 110 7.16 13.34 19.85
C GLY A 110 6.70 11.94 19.41
N ILE A 111 5.50 11.77 18.84
CA ILE A 111 5.07 10.47 18.25
C ILE A 111 5.95 10.06 17.07
N LEU A 112 6.34 11.01 16.22
CA LEU A 112 7.21 10.74 15.07
C LEU A 112 8.66 11.16 15.39
N PRO A 113 9.60 10.21 15.49
CA PRO A 113 11.01 10.55 15.64
C PRO A 113 11.52 11.27 14.38
N GLY A 114 12.25 12.37 14.57
CA GLY A 114 12.87 13.14 13.47
C GLY A 114 12.03 14.30 12.93
N ILE A 115 10.81 14.51 13.44
CA ILE A 115 10.03 15.73 13.17
C ILE A 115 10.23 16.70 14.33
N ASN A 116 10.61 17.95 14.02
CA ASN A 116 10.66 18.99 15.04
C ASN A 116 9.22 19.43 15.38
N PRO A 117 8.73 19.20 16.61
CA PRO A 117 7.35 19.53 16.98
C PRO A 117 7.07 21.05 16.97
N ASN A 118 8.11 21.88 16.95
CA ASN A 118 8.00 23.34 16.94
C ASN A 118 8.05 23.93 15.52
N ASP A 119 8.31 23.10 14.49
CA ASP A 119 8.34 23.53 13.10
C ASP A 119 7.02 23.17 12.41
N ASP A 120 6.03 24.06 12.55
CA ASP A 120 4.70 23.91 11.95
C ASP A 120 4.78 23.73 10.42
N VAL A 121 5.80 24.28 9.75
CA VAL A 121 6.00 24.14 8.29
C VAL A 121 6.47 22.73 7.97
N GLN A 122 7.47 22.21 8.68
CA GLN A 122 7.94 20.83 8.51
C GLN A 122 6.81 19.81 8.78
N ILE A 123 6.01 20.02 9.82
CA ILE A 123 4.87 19.15 10.15
C ILE A 123 3.83 19.19 9.02
N LEU A 124 3.48 20.38 8.53
CA LEU A 124 2.50 20.53 7.45
C LEU A 124 2.95 19.82 6.17
N TRP A 125 4.19 20.04 5.73
CA TRP A 125 4.74 19.38 4.54
C TRP A 125 4.78 17.86 4.68
N THR A 126 5.15 17.37 5.86
CA THR A 126 5.20 15.92 6.12
C THR A 126 3.80 15.30 6.09
N CYS A 127 2.81 15.98 6.67
CA CYS A 127 1.41 15.55 6.63
C CYS A 127 0.84 15.58 5.20
N LEU A 128 1.14 16.64 4.43
CA LEU A 128 0.71 16.73 3.03
C LEU A 128 1.33 15.61 2.21
N PHE A 129 2.64 15.37 2.35
CA PHE A 129 3.32 14.30 1.63
C PHE A 129 2.73 12.92 1.96
N MET A 130 2.51 12.63 3.24
CA MET A 130 1.91 11.37 3.67
C MET A 130 0.46 11.23 3.19
N GLY A 131 -0.30 12.33 3.22
CA GLY A 131 -1.64 12.39 2.65
C GLY A 131 -1.63 12.00 1.18
N THR A 132 -0.70 12.53 0.38
CA THR A 132 -0.60 12.20 -1.06
C THR A 132 -0.33 10.72 -1.25
N ILE A 133 0.62 10.14 -0.50
CA ILE A 133 0.97 8.71 -0.61
C ILE A 133 -0.23 7.82 -0.29
N VAL A 134 -0.92 8.06 0.82
CA VAL A 134 -2.04 7.22 1.29
C VAL A 134 -3.25 7.31 0.36
N THR A 135 -3.47 8.45 -0.28
CA THR A 135 -4.60 8.62 -1.21
C THR A 135 -4.43 7.95 -2.56
N ALA A 136 -3.22 7.50 -2.91
CA ALA A 136 -3.02 6.71 -4.11
C ALA A 136 -3.73 5.35 -3.94
N VAL A 137 -4.83 5.17 -4.68
CA VAL A 137 -5.63 3.94 -4.61
C VAL A 137 -5.05 2.89 -5.56
N GLU A 138 -4.82 1.68 -5.06
CA GLU A 138 -4.50 0.52 -5.88
C GLU A 138 -5.76 -0.32 -6.14
N PRO A 139 -6.37 -0.23 -7.33
CA PRO A 139 -7.62 -0.94 -7.61
C PRO A 139 -7.42 -2.45 -7.86
N ALA A 140 -6.18 -2.90 -8.09
CA ALA A 140 -5.84 -4.28 -8.45
C ALA A 140 -6.41 -5.31 -7.48
N ALA A 141 -6.15 -5.07 -6.19
CA ALA A 141 -6.63 -5.87 -5.08
C ALA A 141 -8.15 -5.94 -5.08
N MET A 142 -8.81 -4.79 -5.08
CA MET A 142 -10.28 -4.69 -5.07
C MET A 142 -10.91 -5.40 -6.27
N ILE A 143 -10.34 -5.26 -7.47
CA ILE A 143 -10.85 -5.88 -8.70
C ILE A 143 -10.75 -7.41 -8.61
N SER A 144 -9.63 -7.94 -8.10
CA SER A 144 -9.44 -9.38 -7.94
C SER A 144 -10.48 -9.99 -6.99
N TYR A 145 -10.72 -9.35 -5.84
CA TYR A 145 -11.76 -9.74 -4.90
C TYR A 145 -13.18 -9.66 -5.49
N MET A 146 -13.48 -8.58 -6.22
CA MET A 146 -14.77 -8.43 -6.86
C MET A 146 -15.00 -9.52 -7.90
N TYR A 147 -13.98 -9.84 -8.71
CA TYR A 147 -14.07 -10.89 -9.72
C TYR A 147 -14.35 -12.26 -9.09
N GLU A 148 -13.64 -12.60 -8.01
CA GLU A 148 -13.87 -13.83 -7.26
C GLU A 148 -15.29 -13.89 -6.67
N LYS A 149 -15.76 -12.78 -6.09
CA LYS A 149 -17.12 -12.69 -5.55
C LYS A 149 -18.18 -12.85 -6.62
N TYR A 150 -18.04 -12.19 -7.78
CA TYR A 150 -19.01 -12.30 -8.88
C TYR A 150 -19.06 -13.72 -9.47
N ARG A 151 -17.93 -14.42 -9.53
CA ARG A 151 -17.88 -15.82 -9.97
C ARG A 151 -18.64 -16.76 -9.04
N MET A 152 -18.54 -16.55 -7.72
CA MET A 152 -19.30 -17.34 -6.73
C MET A 152 -20.83 -17.14 -6.79
N PHE A 153 -21.32 -16.03 -7.35
CA PHE A 153 -22.76 -15.79 -7.51
C PHE A 153 -23.32 -16.23 -8.86
N SER A 154 -22.46 -16.64 -9.81
CA SER A 154 -22.89 -17.11 -11.14
C SER A 154 -22.87 -18.64 -11.30
N GLU A 155 -22.47 -19.37 -10.27
CA GLU A 155 -22.60 -20.83 -10.12
C GLU A 155 -23.77 -21.15 -9.19
#